data_AF-A0A5J6Q7N5-F1
#
_entry.id   AF-A0A5J6Q7N5-F1
#
_cell.length_a   1.000
_cell.length_b   1.000
_cell.length_c   1.000
_cell.angle_alpha   90.00
_cell.angle_beta   90.00
_cell.angle_gamma   90.00
#
_symmetry.space_group_name_H-M   'P 1'
#
loop_
_entity.id
_entity.type
_entity.pdbx_description
1 polymer ?
#
loop_
_entity_poly.entity_id
_entity_poly.type
_entity_poly.pdbx_seq_one_letter_code
_entity_poly.pdbx_strand_id
1 'polypeptide(L)'
;MRKLTLLLALMFPVAVLAFPFDVEKTLNGAQIAVDTLALSDNLASASLSNYGQRDAVCKVRFRNGPEAPRTRKTRVRAGETAHVTARFNSTVIRMRVNVECKQD
;
A
#
# COMPACT_ATOMS: atom_id res chain seq x y z
N MET A 1 39.00 5.52 25.49
CA MET A 1 38.41 6.30 24.37
C MET A 1 37.99 5.45 23.16
N ARG A 2 38.74 4.40 22.79
CA ARG A 2 38.45 3.57 21.59
C ARG A 2 37.21 2.66 21.65
N LYS A 3 36.68 2.35 22.85
CA LYS A 3 35.45 1.53 23.01
C LYS A 3 34.15 2.34 22.93
N LEU A 4 34.20 3.64 23.24
CA LEU A 4 33.02 4.51 23.24
C LEU A 4 32.61 4.92 21.82
N THR A 5 33.59 5.10 20.92
CA THR A 5 33.37 5.40 19.51
C THR A 5 32.70 4.26 18.74
N LEU A 6 32.90 3.00 19.16
CA LEU A 6 32.29 1.85 18.51
C LEU A 6 30.79 1.71 18.86
N LEU A 7 30.39 2.10 20.08
CA LEU A 7 28.97 2.11 20.48
C LEU A 7 28.16 3.17 19.72
N LEU A 8 28.77 4.31 19.41
CA LEU A 8 28.08 5.40 18.71
C LEU A 8 27.79 5.06 17.23
N ALA A 9 28.63 4.23 16.60
CA ALA A 9 28.44 3.78 15.22
C ALA A 9 27.27 2.78 15.06
N LEU A 10 26.87 2.07 16.13
CA LEU A 10 25.76 1.12 16.09
C LEU A 10 24.37 1.79 16.08
N MET A 11 24.30 3.09 16.36
CA MET A 11 23.05 3.85 16.45
C MET A 11 22.65 4.51 15.12
N PHE A 12 23.29 4.15 14.01
CA PHE A 12 22.91 4.68 12.71
C PHE A 12 21.57 4.07 12.27
N PRO A 13 20.51 4.87 12.11
CA PRO A 13 19.24 4.35 11.61
C PRO A 13 19.45 3.80 10.19
N VAL A 14 19.15 2.53 9.99
CA VAL A 14 19.13 1.93 8.66
C VAL A 14 17.95 2.54 7.91
N ALA A 15 18.23 3.43 6.97
CA ALA A 15 17.21 3.98 6.10
C ALA A 15 16.67 2.85 5.20
N VAL A 16 15.41 2.45 5.43
CA VAL A 16 14.70 1.53 4.54
C VAL A 16 14.26 2.33 3.32
N LEU A 17 14.94 2.14 2.19
CA LEU A 17 14.56 2.75 0.91
C LEU A 17 13.34 2.01 0.33
N ALA A 18 12.15 2.34 0.84
CA ALA A 18 10.89 1.97 0.20
C ALA A 18 10.59 2.92 -0.97
N PHE A 19 10.07 2.38 -2.07
CA PHE A 19 9.65 3.22 -3.19
C PHE A 19 8.44 4.10 -2.78
N PRO A 20 8.31 5.31 -3.36
CA PRO A 20 7.19 6.19 -3.10
C PRO A 20 5.87 5.64 -3.65
N PHE A 21 4.78 5.94 -2.97
CA PHE A 21 3.41 5.65 -3.38
C PHE A 21 2.65 6.92 -3.72
N ASP A 22 1.97 6.92 -4.86
CA ASP A 22 0.96 7.92 -5.22
C ASP A 22 -0.41 7.24 -5.14
N VAL A 23 -1.26 7.68 -4.22
CA VAL A 23 -2.57 7.04 -3.94
C VAL A 23 -3.71 7.98 -4.33
N GLU A 24 -4.54 7.53 -5.26
CA GLU A 24 -5.76 8.22 -5.68
C GLU A 24 -6.99 7.44 -5.20
N LYS A 25 -7.96 8.12 -4.59
CA LYS A 25 -9.13 7.50 -3.97
C LYS A 25 -10.41 8.06 -4.59
N THR A 26 -11.28 7.17 -5.08
CA THR A 26 -12.64 7.49 -5.53
C THR A 26 -13.62 6.62 -4.76
N LEU A 27 -14.22 7.15 -3.69
CA LEU A 27 -14.90 6.34 -2.68
C LEU A 27 -16.43 6.21 -2.83
N ASN A 28 -17.07 7.06 -3.64
CA ASN A 28 -18.51 6.97 -3.97
C ASN A 28 -19.44 6.67 -2.76
N GLY A 29 -19.24 7.39 -1.65
CA GLY A 29 -20.01 7.21 -0.41
C GLY A 29 -19.48 6.14 0.56
N ALA A 30 -18.56 5.28 0.13
CA ALA A 30 -17.90 4.32 1.01
C ALA A 30 -16.92 5.02 1.97
N GLN A 31 -16.90 4.55 3.21
CA GLN A 31 -16.05 5.07 4.29
C GLN A 31 -14.83 4.16 4.45
N ILE A 32 -13.85 4.36 3.54
CA ILE A 32 -12.68 3.49 3.43
C ILE A 32 -11.40 4.28 3.69
N ALA A 33 -10.63 3.86 4.69
CA ALA A 33 -9.24 4.26 4.84
C ALA A 33 -8.36 3.37 3.94
N VAL A 34 -7.30 3.95 3.40
CA VAL A 34 -6.37 3.24 2.50
C VAL A 34 -4.96 3.51 2.95
N ASP A 35 -4.25 2.43 3.29
CA ASP A 35 -2.83 2.44 3.61
C ASP A 35 -2.08 1.56 2.60
N THR A 36 -0.82 1.92 2.31
CA THR A 36 0.01 1.20 1.34
C THR A 36 1.34 0.83 1.94
N LEU A 37 1.86 -0.34 1.57
CA LEU A 37 3.13 -0.86 2.08
C LEU A 37 3.93 -1.52 0.96
N ALA A 38 5.22 -1.18 0.86
CA ALA A 38 6.18 -1.94 0.07
C ALA A 38 6.61 -3.16 0.88
N LEU A 39 6.35 -4.37 0.37
CA LEU A 39 6.72 -5.64 1.01
C LEU A 39 8.06 -6.17 0.47
N SER A 40 8.39 -5.84 -0.78
CA SER A 40 9.71 -6.02 -1.38
C SER A 40 9.88 -4.98 -2.49
N ASP A 41 11.03 -4.95 -3.14
CA ASP A 41 11.34 -4.04 -4.25
C ASP A 41 10.37 -4.13 -5.44
N ASN A 42 9.66 -5.25 -5.61
CA ASN A 42 8.67 -5.49 -6.66
C ASN A 42 7.29 -5.96 -6.16
N LEU A 43 7.02 -5.86 -4.86
CA LEU A 43 5.76 -6.29 -4.24
C LEU A 43 5.18 -5.18 -3.36
N ALA A 44 3.93 -4.81 -3.62
CA ALA A 44 3.19 -3.85 -2.83
C ALA A 44 1.91 -4.44 -2.26
N SER A 45 1.47 -3.89 -1.13
CA SER A 45 0.18 -4.13 -0.49
C SER A 45 -0.62 -2.83 -0.38
N ALA A 46 -1.94 -2.94 -0.47
CA ALA A 46 -2.89 -1.91 -0.06
C ALA A 46 -3.86 -2.51 0.96
N SER A 47 -3.98 -1.85 2.11
CA SER A 47 -4.93 -2.15 3.17
C SER A 47 -6.14 -1.23 3.00
N LEU A 48 -7.34 -1.80 2.97
CA LEU A 48 -8.60 -1.09 2.84
C LEU A 48 -9.41 -1.32 4.11
N SER A 49 -9.54 -0.29 4.95
CA SER A 49 -10.26 -0.40 6.23
C SER A 49 -11.60 0.30 6.13
N ASN A 50 -12.69 -0.47 6.25
CA ASN A 50 -14.04 0.08 6.21
C ASN A 50 -14.48 0.48 7.61
N TYR A 51 -14.46 1.78 7.87
CA TYR A 51 -14.92 2.35 9.14
C TYR A 51 -16.40 2.79 9.08
N GLY A 52 -17.09 2.49 7.98
CA GLY A 52 -18.52 2.74 7.83
C GLY A 52 -19.41 1.61 8.37
N GLN A 53 -20.71 1.83 8.26
CA GLN A 53 -21.76 0.91 8.74
C GLN A 53 -22.29 -0.04 7.65
N ARG A 54 -21.81 0.07 6.42
CA ARG A 54 -22.21 -0.77 5.29
C ARG A 54 -21.01 -1.35 4.58
N ASP A 55 -21.21 -2.50 3.95
CA ASP A 55 -20.22 -3.13 3.09
C ASP A 55 -19.82 -2.22 1.92
N ALA A 56 -18.60 -2.42 1.44
CA ALA A 56 -18.09 -1.74 0.26
C ALA A 56 -17.48 -2.73 -0.72
N VAL A 57 -17.66 -2.49 -2.01
CA VAL A 57 -16.95 -3.21 -3.07
C VAL A 57 -15.86 -2.30 -3.62
N CYS A 58 -14.62 -2.75 -3.50
CA CYS A 58 -13.44 -1.98 -3.87
C CYS A 58 -12.66 -2.65 -5.01
N LYS A 59 -12.10 -1.82 -5.87
CA LYS A 59 -11.22 -2.17 -6.97
C LYS A 59 -9.93 -1.35 -6.81
N VAL A 60 -8.83 -2.05 -6.63
CA VAL A 60 -7.50 -1.47 -6.46
C VAL A 60 -6.68 -1.77 -7.70
N ARG A 61 -6.18 -0.73 -8.36
CA ARG A 61 -5.31 -0.84 -9.54
C ARG A 61 -3.91 -0.34 -9.18
N PHE A 62 -2.96 -1.26 -9.19
CA PHE A 62 -1.54 -0.99 -8.99
C PHE A 62 -0.85 -0.79 -10.34
N ARG A 63 0.00 0.23 -10.45
CA ARG A 63 0.79 0.51 -11.66
C ARG A 63 2.26 0.76 -11.31
N ASN A 64 3.14 -0.02 -11.93
CA ASN A 64 4.57 0.17 -11.90
C ASN A 64 5.09 0.59 -13.28
N GLY A 65 5.31 1.90 -13.49
CA GLY A 65 5.92 2.43 -14.72
C GLY A 65 5.25 1.93 -16.03
N PRO A 66 6.04 1.43 -17.01
CA PRO A 66 5.52 0.89 -18.27
C PRO A 66 4.98 -0.55 -18.17
N GLU A 67 5.11 -1.23 -17.02
CA GLU A 67 4.57 -2.57 -16.84
C GLU A 67 3.03 -2.56 -16.80
N ALA A 68 2.41 -3.64 -17.29
CA ALA A 68 0.97 -3.79 -17.29
C ALA A 68 0.39 -3.67 -15.86
N PRO A 69 -0.66 -2.86 -15.64
CA PRO A 69 -1.26 -2.68 -14.31
C PRO A 69 -1.85 -3.98 -13.74
N ARG A 70 -1.74 -4.16 -12.42
CA ARG A 70 -2.39 -5.26 -11.69
C ARG A 70 -3.63 -4.73 -10.99
N THR A 71 -4.79 -5.31 -11.29
CA THR A 71 -6.05 -4.94 -10.63
C THR A 71 -6.48 -6.05 -9.67
N ARG A 72 -6.96 -5.66 -8.49
CA ARG A 72 -7.56 -6.53 -7.48
C ARG A 72 -8.94 -6.00 -7.15
N LYS A 73 -9.91 -6.89 -7.00
CA LYS A 73 -11.25 -6.56 -6.50
C LYS A 73 -11.43 -7.25 -5.18
N THR A 74 -12.06 -6.58 -4.23
CA THR A 74 -12.39 -7.15 -2.93
C THR A 74 -13.65 -6.50 -2.38
N ARG A 75 -14.38 -7.25 -1.56
CA ARG A 75 -15.47 -6.74 -0.73
C ARG A 75 -14.90 -6.51 0.67
N VAL A 76 -15.18 -5.36 1.25
CA VAL A 76 -14.76 -5.00 2.61
C VAL A 76 -16.01 -4.80 3.44
N ARG A 77 -16.27 -5.71 4.38
CA ARG A 77 -17.44 -5.59 5.25
C ARG A 77 -17.32 -4.40 6.19
N ALA A 78 -18.45 -3.92 6.70
CA ALA A 78 -18.46 -2.89 7.74
C ALA A 78 -17.56 -3.29 8.93
N GLY A 79 -16.64 -2.42 9.34
CA GLY A 79 -15.68 -2.67 10.41
C GLY A 79 -14.48 -3.57 10.04
N GLU A 80 -14.42 -4.09 8.81
CA GLU A 80 -13.35 -5.00 8.38
C GLU A 80 -12.18 -4.26 7.71
N THR A 81 -10.99 -4.85 7.76
CA THR A 81 -9.85 -4.46 6.94
C THR A 81 -9.51 -5.57 5.95
N ALA A 82 -9.47 -5.25 4.67
CA ALA A 82 -9.02 -6.16 3.63
C ALA A 82 -7.64 -5.76 3.10
N HIS A 83 -6.77 -6.74 2.86
CA HIS A 83 -5.45 -6.52 2.28
C HIS A 83 -5.38 -7.10 0.88
N VAL A 84 -4.90 -6.31 -0.09
CA VAL A 84 -4.67 -6.76 -1.46
C VAL A 84 -3.25 -6.47 -1.89
N THR A 85 -2.64 -7.40 -2.62
CA THR A 85 -1.24 -7.29 -3.05
C THR A 85 -1.08 -7.37 -4.57
N ALA A 86 0.00 -6.77 -5.05
CA ALA A 86 0.43 -6.85 -6.44
C ALA A 86 1.94 -7.04 -6.53
N ARG A 87 2.34 -8.14 -7.16
CA ARG A 87 3.73 -8.41 -7.58
C ARG A 87 3.92 -7.98 -9.02
N PHE A 88 5.06 -7.37 -9.29
CA PHE A 88 5.54 -6.99 -10.62
C PHE A 88 6.79 -7.79 -10.96
N ASN A 89 7.09 -7.91 -12.26
CA ASN A 89 8.32 -8.57 -12.70
C ASN A 89 9.52 -7.64 -12.53
N SER A 90 9.31 -6.35 -12.75
CA SER A 90 10.33 -5.31 -12.58
C SER A 90 10.33 -4.72 -11.18
N THR A 91 11.50 -4.23 -10.73
CA THR A 91 11.62 -3.42 -9.51
C THR A 91 10.78 -2.15 -9.64
N VAL A 92 10.11 -1.79 -8.56
CA VAL A 92 9.22 -0.63 -8.50
C VAL A 92 10.04 0.61 -8.17
N ILE A 93 9.98 1.59 -9.06
CA ILE A 93 10.60 2.91 -8.84
C ILE A 93 9.57 3.86 -8.20
N ARG A 94 8.30 3.75 -8.59
CA ARG A 94 7.19 4.56 -8.09
C ARG A 94 5.88 3.80 -8.27
N MET A 95 5.18 3.55 -7.17
CA MET A 95 3.92 2.82 -7.19
C MET A 95 2.74 3.78 -7.29
N ARG A 96 1.89 3.63 -8.30
CA ARG A 96 0.61 4.35 -8.35
C ARG A 96 -0.51 3.39 -8.01
N VAL A 97 -1.34 3.76 -7.04
CA VAL A 97 -2.46 2.96 -6.55
C VAL A 97 -3.74 3.76 -6.72
N ASN A 98 -4.58 3.33 -7.65
CA ASN A 98 -5.93 3.87 -7.80
C ASN A 98 -6.90 2.97 -7.05
N VAL A 99 -7.61 3.53 -6.07
CA VAL A 99 -8.65 2.83 -5.30
C VAL A 99 -10.01 3.40 -5.67
N GLU A 100 -10.84 2.55 -6.27
CA GLU A 100 -12.24 2.83 -6.55
C GLU A 100 -13.08 1.96 -5.62
N CYS A 101 -13.82 2.58 -4.71
CA CYS A 101 -14.79 1.87 -3.86
C CYS A 101 -16.20 2.39 -4.14
N LYS A 102 -17.18 1.52 -3.94
CA LYS A 102 -18.60 1.86 -3.93
C LYS A 102 -19.22 1.20 -2.72
N GLN A 103 -20.09 1.93 -2.02
CA GLN A 103 -20.91 1.34 -0.98
C GLN A 103 -21.89 0.36 -1.62
N ASP A 104 -22.04 -0.81 -1.02
CA ASP A 104 -23.02 -1.82 -1.45
C ASP A 104 -24.44 -1.48 -0.96
#